data_AF-L9WJZ7-F1
#
_entry.id   AF-L9WJZ7-F1
#
_cell.length_a   1.000
_cell.length_b   1.000
_cell.length_c   1.000
_cell.angle_alpha   90.00
_cell.angle_beta   90.00
_cell.angle_gamma   90.00
#
_symmetry.space_group_name_H-M   'P 1'
#
loop_
_entity.id
_entity.type
_entity.pdbx_description
1 polymer ?
#
loop_
_entity_poly.entity_id
_entity_poly.type
_entity_poly.pdbx_seq_one_letter_code
_entity_poly.pdbx_strand_id
1 'polypeptide(L)' 'MNNRHRCPLCTETYDERTSLHVHLEVEHRKSEIVTEFIELHDTGIDSSIDDRPGVASEKQLIPSAD' A
#
# COMPACT_ATOMS: atom_id res chain seq x y z
N MET A 1 17.16 -36.91 5.11
CA MET A 1 16.12 -36.04 4.54
C MET A 1 16.48 -34.62 4.90
N ASN A 2 17.17 -33.92 4.01
CA ASN A 2 17.67 -32.56 4.24
C ASN A 2 16.64 -31.59 3.63
N ASN A 3 15.45 -31.54 4.22
CA ASN A 3 14.38 -30.63 3.77
C ASN A 3 14.69 -29.21 4.27
N ARG A 4 15.83 -28.67 3.87
CA ARG A 4 16.23 -27.30 4.20
C ARG A 4 15.35 -26.33 3.42
N HIS A 5 14.66 -25.48 4.15
CA HIS A 5 13.78 -24.44 3.64
C HIS A 5 14.59 -23.16 3.43
N ARG A 6 14.88 -22.82 2.17
CA ARG A 6 15.50 -21.54 1.82
C ARG A 6 14.47 -20.44 1.81
N CYS A 7 14.86 -19.27 2.30
CA CYS A 7 14.11 -18.06 2.06
C CYS A 7 14.17 -17.71 0.56
N PRO A 8 13.05 -17.35 -0.08
CA PRO A 8 13.05 -16.89 -1.47
C PRO A 8 13.47 -15.42 -1.61
N LEU A 9 13.49 -14.66 -0.50
CA LEU A 9 13.74 -13.22 -0.47
C LEU A 9 15.18 -12.88 -0.07
N CYS A 10 15.84 -13.78 0.66
CA CYS A 10 17.22 -13.62 1.08
C CYS A 10 17.97 -14.96 0.99
N THR A 11 19.28 -14.95 1.23
CA THR A 11 20.13 -16.14 1.12
C THR A 11 20.07 -17.08 2.33
N GLU A 12 19.19 -16.82 3.31
CA GLU A 12 19.08 -17.63 4.53
C GLU A 12 18.41 -18.99 4.31
N THR A 13 18.80 -19.96 5.14
CA THR A 13 18.35 -21.36 5.04
C THR A 13 17.96 -21.85 6.42
N TYR A 14 16.80 -22.49 6.54
CA TYR A 14 16.26 -23.00 7.80
C TYR A 14 15.99 -24.49 7.71
N ASP A 15 16.23 -25.23 8.80
CA ASP A 15 15.92 -26.67 8.86
C ASP A 15 14.44 -26.94 9.18
N GLU A 16 13.70 -25.94 9.68
CA GLU A 16 12.28 -26.05 10.03
C GLU A 16 11.41 -25.01 9.31
N ARG A 17 10.20 -25.42 8.93
CA ARG A 17 9.22 -24.53 8.29
C ARG A 17 8.81 -23.37 9.21
N THR A 18 8.69 -23.62 10.51
CA THR A 18 8.32 -22.61 11.51
C THR A 18 9.36 -21.49 11.57
N SER A 19 10.65 -21.85 11.56
CA SER A 19 11.74 -20.88 11.58
C SER A 19 11.76 -20.00 10.32
N LEU A 20 11.50 -20.58 9.14
CA LEU A 20 11.32 -19.79 7.92
C LEU A 20 10.12 -18.85 8.01
N HIS A 21 9.00 -19.31 8.59
CA HIS A 21 7.80 -18.48 8.74
C HIS A 21 8.06 -17.28 9.65
N VAL A 22 8.68 -17.50 10.81
CA VAL A 22 9.03 -16.41 11.74
C VAL A 22 10.02 -15.44 11.10
N HIS A 23 11.03 -15.93 10.36
CA HIS A 23 11.96 -15.09 9.62
C HIS A 23 11.25 -14.17 8.62
N LEU A 24 10.32 -14.73 7.81
CA LEU A 24 9.52 -13.94 6.89
C LEU A 24 8.67 -12.91 7.65
N GLU A 25 8.11 -13.26 8.81
CA GLU A 25 7.27 -12.36 9.61
C GLU A 25 8.04 -11.20 10.29
N VAL A 26 9.31 -11.37 10.61
CA VAL A 26 10.09 -10.34 11.33
C VAL A 26 11.02 -9.55 10.42
N GLU A 27 11.68 -10.21 9.46
CA GLU A 27 12.64 -9.57 8.56
C GLU A 27 11.95 -8.98 7.33
N HIS A 28 10.97 -9.70 6.78
CA HIS A 28 10.37 -9.37 5.49
C HIS A 28 8.97 -8.73 5.59
N ARG A 29 8.16 -9.05 6.60
CA ARG A 29 6.76 -8.59 6.73
C ARG A 29 6.57 -7.07 6.66
N LYS A 30 7.45 -6.29 7.30
CA LYS A 30 7.30 -4.83 7.33
C LYS A 30 7.96 -4.16 6.12
N SER A 31 9.12 -4.66 5.72
CA SER A 31 9.87 -4.10 4.60
C SER A 31 9.16 -4.36 3.27
N GLU A 32 8.59 -5.55 3.09
CA GLU A 32 7.97 -5.97 1.82
C GLU A 32 6.59 -5.34 1.60
N ILE A 33 5.73 -5.24 2.63
CA ILE A 33 4.45 -4.53 2.51
C ILE A 33 4.68 -3.08 2.09
N VAL A 34 5.74 -2.44 2.62
CA VAL A 34 6.09 -1.07 2.29
C VAL A 34 6.65 -0.98 0.86
N THR A 35 7.50 -1.91 0.45
CA THR A 35 7.99 -1.97 -0.94
C THR A 35 6.86 -2.21 -1.93
N GLU A 36 5.99 -3.19 -1.71
CA GLU A 36 4.82 -3.45 -2.57
C GLU A 36 3.91 -2.22 -2.63
N PHE A 37 3.64 -1.58 -1.49
CA PHE A 37 2.81 -0.36 -1.45
C PHE A 37 3.44 0.83 -2.16
N ILE A 38 4.77 1.00 -2.06
CA ILE A 38 5.50 2.04 -2.79
C ILE A 38 5.50 1.74 -4.29
N GLU A 39 5.76 0.50 -4.70
CA GLU A 39 5.72 0.11 -6.12
C GLU A 39 4.30 0.25 -6.72
N LEU A 40 3.26 -0.05 -5.94
CA LEU A 40 1.87 0.18 -6.36
C LEU A 40 1.51 1.67 -6.46
N HIS A 41 2.09 2.52 -5.60
CA HIS A 41 1.79 3.95 -5.56
C HIS A 41 2.64 4.78 -6.54
N ASP A 42 3.85 4.31 -6.88
CA ASP A 42 4.75 4.93 -7.85
C ASP A 42 4.31 4.65 -9.30
N THR A 43 3.56 3.55 -9.53
CA THR A 43 3.03 3.19 -10.86
C THR A 43 1.70 3.83 -11.24
N GLY A 44 1.18 4.77 -10.43
CA GLY A 44 0.14 5.70 -10.90
C GLY A 44 -1.06 5.88 -9.98
N ILE A 45 -0.86 6.53 -8.84
CA ILE A 45 -1.88 7.45 -8.33
C ILE A 45 -1.38 8.88 -8.62
N ASP A 46 -1.35 9.22 -9.91
CA ASP A 46 -1.93 10.50 -10.33
C ASP A 46 -3.45 10.37 -10.08
N SER A 47 -3.87 10.30 -8.82
CA SER A 47 -5.15 10.89 -8.49
C SER A 47 -4.86 12.37 -8.65
N SER A 48 -5.09 12.87 -9.86
CA SER A 48 -5.52 14.23 -10.09
C SER A 48 -6.50 14.59 -8.98
N ILE A 49 -5.96 15.14 -7.90
CA ILE A 49 -6.71 15.99 -7.00
C ILE A 49 -7.05 17.14 -7.92
N ASP A 50 -8.23 17.07 -8.56
CA ASP A 50 -8.89 18.24 -9.09
C ASP A 50 -9.30 19.07 -7.86
N ASP A 51 -8.30 19.60 -7.15
CA ASP A 51 -8.41 20.82 -6.40
C ASP A 51 -8.53 21.90 -7.48
N ARG A 52 -9.76 22.07 -7.99
CA ARG A 52 -10.14 23.29 -8.67
C ARG A 52 -10.74 24.22 -7.63
N PRO A 53 -9.95 25.15 -7.06
CA PRO A 53 -10.50 26.28 -6.34
C PRO A 53 -11.06 27.28 -7.36
N GLY A 54 -12.35 27.56 -7.25
CA GLY A 54 -12.95 28.81 -7.72
C GLY A 54 -13.82 28.73 -8.97
N VAL A 55 -15.12 28.97 -8.80
CA VAL A 55 -15.73 30.23 -9.25
C VAL A 55 -17.07 30.44 -8.55
N ALA A 56 -17.24 31.61 -7.97
CA ALA A 56 -18.51 32.10 -7.47
C ALA A 56 -19.57 32.09 -8.57
N SER A 57 -20.77 31.60 -8.27
CA SER A 57 -21.95 32.05 -9.00
C SER A 57 -23.16 32.03 -8.07
N GLU A 58 -23.31 33.17 -7.41
CA GLU A 58 -24.58 33.80 -7.08
C GLU A 58 -25.82 33.22 -7.80
N LYS A 59 -26.76 32.71 -7.01
CA LYS A 59 -28.13 33.23 -6.98
C LYS A 59 -28.89 32.58 -5.82
N GLN A 60 -29.01 33.36 -4.77
CA GLN A 60 -29.91 33.14 -3.66
C GLN A 60 -31.36 33.15 -4.20
N LEU A 61 -31.95 31.98 -4.39
CA LEU A 61 -33.37 31.85 -4.68
C LEU A 61 -34.14 32.06 -3.38
N ILE A 62 -34.67 33.26 -3.19
CA ILE A 62 -35.75 33.50 -2.24
C ILE A 62 -37.08 33.10 -2.90
N PRO A 63 -37.83 32.11 -2.38
CA PRO A 63 -39.23 31.96 -2.76
C PRO A 63 -40.03 33.02 -1.98
N SER A 64 -40.44 34.08 -2.67
CA SER A 64 -41.54 34.94 -2.22
C SER A 64 -42.83 34.37 -2.79
N ALA A 65 -43.77 34.01 -1.93
CA ALA A 65 -45.15 33.73 -2.29
C ALA A 65 -46.08 34.67 -1.48
N ASP A 66 -47.02 35.24 -2.22
CA ASP A 66 -48.06 36.23 -1.88
C ASP A 66 -49.04 35.77 -0.79
#